data_AF-A0A803LHI6-F1
#
_entry.id   AF-A0A803LHI6-F1
#
_cell.length_a   1.000
_cell.length_b   1.000
_cell.length_c   1.000
_cell.angle_alpha   90.00
_cell.angle_beta   90.00
_cell.angle_gamma   90.00
#
_symmetry.space_group_name_H-M   'P 1'
#
loop_
_entity.id
_entity.type
_entity.pdbx_description
1 polymer ?
#
loop_
_entity_poly.entity_id
_entity_poly.type
_entity_poly.pdbx_seq_one_letter_code
_entity_poly.pdbx_strand_id
1 'polypeptide(L)'
;MVVWLMQRVEVSVLLVWWAVATGVWAVATGVCADLLREGVSVGVVMGDNIKLQFQYLGKDVTVVVEDIDKANLIDLIIEYWEKASRDNIETPEHPTFNYVFKMKHVSLLSDVDLMKMFSNLPEKKEIYIWVGTVGKDSKVVQDSRSLMSGKTPAEPISMDKSFVSQPKVIDMKSKLTPRKRKTGEPELVEAEVVSKEDFERHMIAVGKLPIDEYDLDQTAHAINQCIDDKWTDIIDSPNRETESDRLYHHPFSVDSQKVRLALEENQIDYTSYHINPITAKNMDASFFRMNPSGKLPVFQNGSHILYNTIEILQYIERIAAVSSVGDGIKLSSREVLEWMHKIQEWNPKYFTLSHVPEKHRLYVSKFIRRVIIARMSEFPDLASAYHLRLRNEYDTEEKLKDPEVIRRSEQHLVRLLDEIETQLSSTSHLAGEEFTMADVMLIPILARLVLLRLENEYINTRPNIAEYWKMVQQRPSYKRVIGKYFDGWRRKKSLTKTWCYIHMRSLLNKY
;
A
#
# COMPACT_ATOMS: atom_id res chain seq x y z
N MET A 1 -19.60 -41.55 27.90
CA MET A 1 -18.65 -41.36 26.79
C MET A 1 -18.31 -39.89 26.49
N VAL A 2 -19.10 -38.90 26.94
CA VAL A 2 -18.70 -37.47 26.90
C VAL A 2 -18.03 -37.01 28.21
N VAL A 3 -18.17 -37.76 29.30
CA VAL A 3 -17.46 -37.51 30.58
C VAL A 3 -16.07 -38.19 30.63
N TRP A 4 -15.71 -39.00 29.63
CA TRP A 4 -14.39 -39.68 29.56
C TRP A 4 -13.39 -38.96 28.63
N LEU A 5 -13.84 -37.94 27.87
CA LEU A 5 -12.97 -37.14 26.99
C LEU A 5 -12.45 -35.85 27.65
N MET A 6 -13.10 -35.36 28.71
CA MET A 6 -12.69 -34.12 29.38
C MET A 6 -11.55 -34.28 30.40
N GLN A 7 -11.18 -35.51 30.79
CA GLN A 7 -10.09 -35.74 31.75
C GLN A 7 -8.70 -35.97 31.12
N ARG A 8 -8.57 -36.12 29.78
CA ARG A 8 -7.25 -36.31 29.13
C ARG A 8 -6.59 -35.02 28.64
N VAL A 9 -7.37 -33.95 28.43
CA VAL A 9 -6.83 -32.67 27.95
C VAL A 9 -6.14 -31.90 29.08
N GLU A 10 -6.66 -31.96 30.32
CA GLU A 10 -6.06 -31.24 31.46
C GLU A 10 -4.76 -31.87 31.98
N VAL A 11 -4.63 -33.20 31.93
CA VAL A 11 -3.40 -33.90 32.38
C VAL A 11 -2.22 -33.65 31.44
N SER A 12 -2.49 -33.45 30.15
CA SER A 12 -1.46 -33.17 29.13
C SER A 12 -0.87 -31.76 29.29
N VAL A 13 -1.70 -30.78 29.68
CA VAL A 13 -1.26 -29.41 29.95
C VAL A 13 -0.52 -29.33 31.28
N LEU A 14 -0.96 -30.07 32.32
CA LEU A 14 -0.29 -30.11 33.62
C LEU A 14 1.10 -30.79 33.57
N LEU A 15 1.28 -31.81 32.73
CA LEU A 15 2.59 -32.46 32.53
C LEU A 15 3.59 -31.54 31.82
N VAL A 16 3.14 -30.70 30.89
CA VAL A 16 3.97 -29.67 30.23
C VAL A 16 4.39 -28.60 31.24
N TRP A 17 3.48 -28.18 32.13
CA TRP A 17 3.81 -27.25 33.21
C TRP A 17 4.76 -27.85 34.26
N TRP A 18 4.63 -29.14 34.59
CA TRP A 18 5.55 -29.82 35.51
C TRP A 18 6.94 -30.02 34.90
N ALA A 19 7.04 -30.31 33.59
CA ALA A 19 8.32 -30.46 32.89
C ALA A 19 9.07 -29.13 32.71
N VAL A 20 8.35 -28.03 32.46
CA VAL A 20 8.94 -26.68 32.39
C VAL A 20 9.39 -26.20 33.76
N ALA A 21 8.68 -26.56 34.84
CA ALA A 21 9.03 -26.16 36.21
C ALA A 21 10.19 -26.97 36.83
N THR A 22 10.55 -28.15 36.30
CA THR A 22 11.55 -29.05 36.94
C THR A 22 12.83 -29.26 36.14
N GLY A 23 12.95 -28.70 34.92
CA GLY A 23 14.22 -28.67 34.18
C GLY A 23 14.79 -30.05 33.79
N VAL A 24 13.94 -31.07 33.61
CA VAL A 24 14.36 -32.42 33.20
C VAL A 24 14.08 -32.61 31.71
N TRP A 25 15.08 -32.29 30.86
CA TRP A 25 15.00 -32.27 29.40
C TRP A 25 15.29 -33.62 28.72
N ALA A 26 14.87 -34.74 29.33
CA ALA A 26 15.29 -36.07 28.88
C ALA A 26 14.20 -37.15 28.96
N VAL A 27 12.98 -36.88 28.48
CA VAL A 27 12.00 -37.95 28.10
C VAL A 27 11.15 -37.59 26.86
N ALA A 28 11.23 -36.38 26.29
CA ALA A 28 10.29 -35.95 25.24
C ALA A 28 10.74 -36.16 23.78
N THR A 29 11.65 -37.09 23.48
CA THR A 29 11.96 -37.47 22.07
C THR A 29 11.08 -38.60 21.53
N GLY A 30 10.11 -39.11 22.30
CA GLY A 30 9.20 -40.17 21.87
C GLY A 30 7.81 -39.74 21.39
N VAL A 31 7.34 -38.52 21.71
CA VAL A 31 5.95 -38.10 21.44
C VAL A 31 5.83 -37.07 20.31
N CYS A 32 6.95 -36.47 19.87
CA CYS A 32 6.98 -35.57 18.71
C CYS A 32 7.01 -36.29 17.35
N ALA A 33 7.17 -37.62 17.31
CA ALA A 33 7.19 -38.38 16.06
C ALA A 33 5.78 -38.79 15.58
N ASP A 34 4.79 -38.88 16.48
CA ASP A 34 3.43 -39.29 16.12
C ASP A 34 2.51 -38.10 15.78
N LEU A 35 2.84 -36.87 16.21
CA LEU A 35 2.13 -35.65 15.79
C LEU A 35 2.60 -35.11 14.42
N LEU A 36 3.66 -35.66 13.85
CA LEU A 36 4.11 -35.37 12.47
C LEU A 36 3.63 -36.42 11.46
N ARG A 37 2.78 -37.38 11.87
CA ARG A 37 2.24 -38.44 11.01
C ARG A 37 0.73 -38.50 10.88
N GLU A 38 0.01 -37.58 11.52
CA GLU A 38 -1.38 -37.30 11.17
C GLU A 38 -1.42 -36.06 10.28
N GLY A 39 -1.58 -36.30 8.98
CA GLY A 39 -1.92 -35.27 8.02
C GLY A 39 -3.25 -34.63 8.44
N VAL A 40 -3.17 -33.56 9.23
CA VAL A 40 -4.19 -32.53 9.20
C VAL A 40 -4.01 -31.87 7.85
N SER A 41 -4.75 -32.37 6.87
CA SER A 41 -5.16 -31.57 5.74
C SER A 41 -5.71 -30.27 6.30
N VAL A 42 -4.91 -29.21 6.29
CA VAL A 42 -5.43 -27.86 6.26
C VAL A 42 -6.13 -27.79 4.91
N GLY A 43 -7.39 -28.24 4.90
CA GLY A 43 -8.25 -28.17 3.77
C GLY A 43 -8.21 -26.74 3.29
N VAL A 44 -7.71 -26.55 2.07
CA VAL A 44 -8.16 -25.46 1.23
C VAL A 44 -9.67 -25.58 1.23
N VAL A 45 -10.35 -24.77 2.03
CA VAL A 45 -11.80 -24.62 1.90
C VAL A 45 -11.97 -23.98 0.53
N MET A 46 -12.28 -24.81 -0.47
CA MET A 46 -12.90 -24.33 -1.70
C MET A 46 -14.10 -23.50 -1.26
N GLY A 47 -14.04 -22.18 -1.47
CA GLY A 47 -15.09 -21.28 -1.04
C GLY A 47 -16.42 -21.73 -1.64
N ASP A 48 -17.37 -22.07 -0.78
CA ASP A 48 -18.74 -22.28 -1.22
C ASP A 48 -19.27 -20.94 -1.75
N ASN A 49 -19.58 -20.88 -3.05
CA ASN A 49 -20.18 -19.69 -3.68
C ASN A 49 -21.43 -19.24 -2.90
N ILE A 50 -21.49 -17.96 -2.53
CA ILE A 50 -22.66 -17.37 -1.89
C ILE A 50 -23.58 -16.76 -2.95
N LYS A 51 -24.86 -17.09 -2.91
CA LYS A 51 -25.88 -16.47 -3.77
C LYS A 51 -26.54 -15.31 -3.03
N LEU A 52 -26.46 -14.11 -3.61
CA LEU A 52 -27.22 -12.95 -3.18
C LEU A 52 -28.48 -12.84 -4.03
N GLN A 53 -29.64 -12.94 -3.39
CA GLN A 53 -30.95 -12.88 -4.05
C GLN A 53 -31.54 -11.48 -3.87
N PHE A 54 -31.42 -10.63 -4.88
CA PHE A 54 -31.99 -9.29 -4.88
C PHE A 54 -33.47 -9.34 -5.21
N GLN A 55 -34.34 -9.00 -4.26
CA GLN A 55 -35.78 -9.13 -4.37
C GLN A 55 -36.46 -7.76 -4.57
N TYR A 56 -37.20 -7.61 -5.67
CA TYR A 56 -38.00 -6.43 -5.96
C TYR A 56 -39.34 -6.83 -6.59
N LEU A 57 -40.47 -6.35 -6.04
CA LEU A 57 -41.82 -6.62 -6.55
C LEU A 57 -42.11 -8.11 -6.86
N GLY A 58 -41.60 -9.02 -6.02
CA GLY A 58 -41.77 -10.47 -6.18
C GLY A 58 -40.93 -11.09 -7.30
N LYS A 59 -39.95 -10.36 -7.84
CA LYS A 59 -38.93 -10.85 -8.76
C LYS A 59 -37.59 -10.93 -8.03
N ASP A 60 -36.84 -11.99 -8.32
CA ASP A 60 -35.53 -12.24 -7.74
C ASP A 60 -34.46 -12.16 -8.83
N VAL A 61 -33.37 -11.45 -8.54
CA VAL A 61 -32.16 -11.41 -9.37
C VAL A 61 -31.01 -12.01 -8.57
N THR A 62 -30.42 -13.09 -9.07
CA THR A 62 -29.32 -13.79 -8.39
C THR A 62 -27.96 -13.26 -8.81
N VAL A 63 -27.18 -12.76 -7.85
CA VAL A 63 -25.75 -12.43 -7.99
C VAL A 63 -24.92 -13.45 -7.22
N VAL A 64 -23.82 -13.94 -7.80
CA VAL A 64 -23.01 -15.00 -7.20
C VAL A 64 -21.69 -14.41 -6.72
N VAL A 65 -21.40 -14.59 -5.44
CA VAL A 65 -20.15 -14.17 -4.81
C VAL A 65 -19.26 -15.40 -4.62
N GLU A 66 -18.23 -15.50 -5.45
CA GLU A 66 -17.27 -16.61 -5.40
C GLU A 66 -16.24 -16.44 -4.26
N ASP A 67 -15.85 -15.19 -3.99
CA ASP A 67 -14.89 -14.85 -2.94
C ASP A 67 -15.42 -13.66 -2.13
N ILE A 68 -15.82 -13.94 -0.88
CA ILE A 68 -16.32 -12.93 0.06
C ILE A 68 -15.30 -11.82 0.29
N ASP A 69 -14.01 -12.15 0.35
CA ASP A 69 -12.96 -11.14 0.55
C ASP A 69 -12.80 -10.24 -0.69
N LYS A 70 -13.36 -10.62 -1.85
CA LYS A 70 -13.38 -9.84 -3.09
C LYS A 70 -14.69 -9.11 -3.35
N ALA A 71 -15.74 -9.41 -2.60
CA ALA A 71 -17.04 -8.80 -2.78
C ALA A 71 -17.00 -7.29 -2.50
N ASN A 72 -17.57 -6.52 -3.42
CA ASN A 72 -17.71 -5.07 -3.31
C ASN A 72 -19.16 -4.67 -3.60
N LEU A 73 -19.76 -3.85 -2.74
CA LEU A 73 -21.17 -3.50 -2.80
C LEU A 73 -21.53 -2.73 -4.08
N ILE A 74 -20.64 -1.83 -4.54
CA ILE A 74 -20.85 -1.09 -5.79
C ILE A 74 -20.91 -2.06 -6.97
N ASP A 75 -19.95 -2.98 -7.07
CA ASP A 75 -19.89 -3.96 -8.15
C ASP A 75 -21.09 -4.92 -8.11
N LEU A 76 -21.53 -5.35 -6.92
CA LEU A 76 -22.73 -6.19 -6.76
C LEU A 76 -24.02 -5.47 -7.18
N ILE A 77 -24.13 -4.17 -6.88
CA ILE A 77 -25.25 -3.34 -7.33
C ILE A 77 -25.25 -3.18 -8.85
N ILE A 78 -24.07 -2.96 -9.45
CA ILE A 78 -23.91 -2.87 -10.91
C ILE A 78 -24.30 -4.20 -11.56
N GLU A 79 -23.79 -5.33 -11.06
CA GLU A 79 -24.12 -6.67 -11.58
C GLU A 79 -25.62 -6.97 -11.45
N TYR A 80 -26.24 -6.59 -10.33
CA TYR A 80 -27.69 -6.66 -10.13
C TYR A 80 -28.44 -5.91 -11.24
N TRP A 81 -28.09 -4.66 -11.51
CA TRP A 81 -28.75 -3.86 -12.55
C TRP A 81 -28.52 -4.42 -13.96
N GLU A 82 -27.31 -4.86 -14.28
CA GLU A 82 -27.00 -5.48 -15.58
C GLU A 82 -27.80 -6.77 -15.78
N LYS A 83 -27.94 -7.61 -14.74
CA LYS A 83 -28.78 -8.81 -14.78
C LYS A 83 -30.26 -8.47 -14.88
N ALA A 84 -30.76 -7.54 -14.07
CA ALA A 84 -32.15 -7.10 -14.12
C ALA A 84 -32.50 -6.55 -15.52
N SER A 85 -31.61 -5.75 -16.12
CA SER A 85 -31.80 -5.24 -17.48
C SER A 85 -31.79 -6.36 -18.53
N ARG A 86 -30.90 -7.36 -18.41
CA ARG A 86 -30.87 -8.52 -19.32
C ARG A 86 -32.14 -9.36 -19.23
N ASP A 87 -32.66 -9.52 -18.02
CA ASP A 87 -33.85 -10.33 -17.75
C ASP A 87 -35.17 -9.54 -17.88
N ASN A 88 -35.08 -8.27 -18.32
CA ASN A 88 -36.21 -7.34 -18.47
C ASN A 88 -37.04 -7.21 -17.18
N ILE A 89 -36.36 -7.19 -16.03
CA ILE A 89 -36.92 -6.99 -14.70
C ILE A 89 -36.86 -5.50 -14.37
N GLU A 90 -38.02 -4.93 -14.00
CA GLU A 90 -38.11 -3.54 -13.56
C GLU A 90 -37.30 -3.31 -12.28
N THR A 91 -36.60 -2.18 -12.19
CA THR A 91 -35.84 -1.78 -10.99
C THR A 91 -36.28 -0.38 -10.56
N PRO A 92 -36.28 -0.08 -9.24
CA PRO A 92 -36.71 1.23 -8.78
C PRO A 92 -35.72 2.32 -9.17
N GLU A 93 -36.22 3.54 -9.38
CA GLU A 93 -35.40 4.70 -9.73
C GLU A 93 -34.39 5.06 -8.63
N HIS A 94 -34.79 4.91 -7.37
CA HIS A 94 -33.97 5.21 -6.20
C HIS A 94 -33.90 4.01 -5.24
N PRO A 95 -33.08 2.98 -5.55
CA PRO A 95 -33.06 1.74 -4.79
C PRO A 95 -32.45 1.89 -3.39
N THR A 96 -32.96 1.10 -2.44
CA THR A 96 -32.27 0.77 -1.19
C THR A 96 -32.05 -0.72 -1.07
N PHE A 97 -30.92 -1.14 -0.52
CA PHE A 97 -30.57 -2.55 -0.35
C PHE A 97 -30.54 -2.89 1.14
N ASN A 98 -31.35 -3.87 1.57
CA ASN A 98 -31.45 -4.26 2.97
C ASN A 98 -31.44 -5.78 3.13
N TYR A 99 -30.77 -6.29 4.16
CA TYR A 99 -30.88 -7.70 4.56
C TYR A 99 -31.52 -7.81 5.94
N VAL A 100 -31.96 -9.01 6.32
CA VAL A 100 -32.55 -9.26 7.64
C VAL A 100 -31.52 -9.94 8.55
N PHE A 101 -31.26 -9.34 9.71
CA PHE A 101 -30.48 -9.95 10.77
C PHE A 101 -31.13 -9.72 12.12
N LYS A 102 -31.30 -10.78 12.91
CA LYS A 102 -31.98 -10.75 14.21
C LYS A 102 -33.33 -10.00 14.15
N MET A 103 -34.14 -10.32 13.13
CA MET A 103 -35.47 -9.73 12.87
C MET A 103 -35.46 -8.22 12.60
N LYS A 104 -34.31 -7.63 12.26
CA LYS A 104 -34.19 -6.23 11.87
C LYS A 104 -33.72 -6.12 10.43
N HIS A 105 -34.28 -5.15 9.70
CA HIS A 105 -33.73 -4.72 8.43
C HIS A 105 -32.45 -3.94 8.68
N VAL A 106 -31.37 -4.36 8.03
CA VAL A 106 -30.05 -3.71 8.08
C VAL A 106 -29.72 -3.24 6.67
N SER A 107 -29.47 -1.95 6.52
CA SER A 107 -29.17 -1.33 5.22
C SER A 107 -27.72 -1.58 4.81
N LEU A 108 -27.52 -1.84 3.53
CA LEU A 108 -26.21 -1.94 2.89
C LEU A 108 -25.88 -0.58 2.25
N LEU A 109 -25.08 0.23 2.94
CA LEU A 109 -24.69 1.56 2.48
C LEU A 109 -23.20 1.65 2.11
N SER A 110 -22.41 0.66 2.51
CA SER A 110 -20.97 0.59 2.32
C SER A 110 -20.47 -0.86 2.25
N ASP A 111 -19.25 -1.06 1.78
CA ASP A 111 -18.55 -2.35 1.84
C ASP A 111 -18.35 -2.83 3.29
N VAL A 112 -18.27 -1.92 4.26
CA VAL A 112 -18.23 -2.30 5.69
C VAL A 112 -19.53 -2.96 6.10
N ASP A 113 -20.68 -2.48 5.64
CA ASP A 113 -21.98 -3.09 5.92
C ASP A 113 -22.13 -4.45 5.22
N LEU A 114 -21.60 -4.56 4.00
CA LEU A 114 -21.53 -5.83 3.26
C LEU A 114 -20.67 -6.87 4.00
N MET A 115 -19.47 -6.50 4.46
CA MET A 115 -18.61 -7.41 5.23
C MET A 115 -19.22 -7.79 6.59
N LYS A 116 -19.94 -6.86 7.23
CA LYS A 116 -20.74 -7.16 8.43
C LYS A 116 -21.86 -8.14 8.12
N MET A 117 -22.55 -8.00 6.98
CA MET A 117 -23.59 -8.95 6.55
C MET A 117 -23.04 -10.37 6.45
N PHE A 118 -21.90 -10.56 5.77
CA PHE A 118 -21.26 -11.87 5.67
C PHE A 118 -20.81 -12.41 7.04
N SER A 119 -20.26 -11.55 7.89
CA SER A 119 -19.86 -11.92 9.26
C SER A 119 -21.04 -12.28 10.16
N ASN A 120 -22.18 -11.62 9.96
CA ASN A 120 -23.43 -11.89 10.68
C ASN A 120 -24.12 -13.17 10.21
N LEU A 121 -23.82 -13.63 8.98
CA LEU A 121 -24.46 -14.76 8.32
C LEU A 121 -23.43 -15.78 7.78
N PRO A 122 -22.48 -16.28 8.59
CA PRO A 122 -21.29 -17.00 8.11
C PRO A 122 -21.59 -18.36 7.46
N GLU A 123 -22.73 -18.98 7.78
CA GLU A 123 -23.13 -20.30 7.26
C GLU A 123 -24.15 -20.22 6.11
N LYS A 124 -24.53 -19.00 5.69
CA LYS A 124 -25.55 -18.81 4.67
C LYS A 124 -24.94 -18.86 3.27
N LYS A 125 -25.26 -19.94 2.53
CA LYS A 125 -24.97 -20.05 1.09
C LYS A 125 -25.90 -19.22 0.21
N GLU A 126 -27.01 -18.75 0.78
CA GLU A 126 -27.99 -17.91 0.10
C GLU A 126 -28.48 -16.81 1.05
N ILE A 127 -28.38 -15.56 0.61
CA ILE A 127 -28.72 -14.36 1.39
C ILE A 127 -29.68 -13.51 0.56
N TYR A 128 -30.82 -13.17 1.14
CA TYR A 128 -31.82 -12.33 0.50
C TYR A 128 -31.55 -10.85 0.79
N ILE A 129 -31.51 -10.06 -0.28
CA ILE A 129 -31.35 -8.61 -0.28
C ILE A 129 -32.65 -8.00 -0.78
N TRP A 130 -33.38 -7.35 0.12
CA TRP A 130 -34.61 -6.64 -0.18
C TRP A 130 -34.28 -5.31 -0.85
N VAL A 131 -34.75 -5.14 -2.07
CA VAL A 131 -34.64 -3.90 -2.83
C VAL A 131 -35.90 -3.07 -2.58
N GLY A 132 -35.72 -1.92 -1.94
CA GLY A 132 -36.77 -0.94 -1.65
C GLY A 132 -36.63 0.32 -2.51
N THR A 133 -37.50 1.31 -2.28
CA THR A 133 -37.45 2.62 -2.93
C THR A 133 -37.42 3.75 -1.91
N VAL A 134 -36.67 4.81 -2.19
CA VAL A 134 -36.58 6.03 -1.38
C VAL A 134 -36.67 7.28 -2.26
N GLY A 135 -36.81 8.47 -1.67
CA GLY A 135 -36.90 9.71 -2.45
C GLY A 135 -35.57 10.23 -3.03
N LYS A 136 -34.43 9.64 -2.66
CA LYS A 136 -33.11 10.09 -3.10
C LYS A 136 -32.07 8.97 -3.01
N ASP A 137 -31.23 8.86 -4.04
CA ASP A 137 -30.11 7.91 -4.06
C ASP A 137 -29.16 8.10 -2.87
N SER A 138 -28.81 6.99 -2.24
CA SER A 138 -27.68 6.93 -1.31
C SER A 138 -26.35 7.16 -2.06
N LYS A 139 -25.27 7.48 -1.31
CA LYS A 139 -23.95 7.72 -1.92
C LYS A 139 -23.45 6.54 -2.73
N VAL A 140 -23.61 5.31 -2.23
CA VAL A 140 -23.20 4.08 -2.93
C VAL A 140 -23.96 3.91 -4.26
N VAL A 141 -25.26 4.23 -4.31
CA VAL A 141 -26.05 4.17 -5.54
C VAL A 141 -25.59 5.23 -6.55
N GLN A 142 -25.31 6.46 -6.10
CA GLN A 142 -24.77 7.53 -6.95
C GLN A 142 -23.41 7.15 -7.54
N ASP A 143 -22.55 6.55 -6.73
CA ASP A 143 -21.22 6.10 -7.15
C ASP A 143 -21.32 4.93 -8.15
N SER A 144 -22.20 3.95 -7.93
CA SER A 144 -22.49 2.87 -8.90
C SER A 144 -22.97 3.43 -10.25
N ARG A 145 -23.91 4.39 -10.25
CA ARG A 145 -24.39 5.02 -11.49
C ARG A 145 -23.27 5.77 -12.22
N SER A 146 -22.43 6.49 -11.48
CA SER A 146 -21.30 7.25 -12.04
C SER A 146 -20.35 6.32 -12.80
N LEU A 147 -20.00 5.17 -12.20
CA LEU A 147 -19.15 4.16 -12.82
C LEU A 147 -19.77 3.50 -14.06
N MET A 148 -21.06 3.15 -14.03
CA MET A 148 -21.74 2.59 -15.21
C MET A 148 -21.81 3.58 -16.38
N SER A 149 -21.88 4.88 -16.10
CA SER A 149 -21.94 5.91 -17.13
C SER A 149 -20.60 6.21 -17.82
N GLY A 150 -19.51 5.53 -17.43
CA GLY A 150 -18.17 5.75 -17.98
C GLY A 150 -17.56 7.11 -17.64
N LYS A 151 -18.18 7.88 -16.74
CA LYS A 151 -17.64 9.14 -16.26
C LYS A 151 -16.61 8.86 -15.15
N THR A 152 -15.34 8.99 -15.50
CA THR A 152 -14.29 9.29 -14.53
C THR A 152 -14.74 10.50 -13.68
N PRO A 153 -14.52 10.53 -12.35
CA PRO A 153 -14.59 11.77 -11.60
C PRO A 153 -13.73 12.79 -12.34
N ALA A 154 -14.29 13.97 -12.61
CA ALA A 154 -13.62 15.03 -13.37
C ALA A 154 -12.17 15.17 -12.89
N GLU A 155 -11.22 15.01 -13.80
CA GLU A 155 -9.87 15.51 -13.59
C GLU A 155 -10.00 16.96 -13.12
N PRO A 156 -9.29 17.39 -12.05
CA PRO A 156 -9.22 18.80 -11.76
C PRO A 156 -8.67 19.49 -13.01
N ILE A 157 -9.49 20.41 -13.52
CA ILE A 157 -9.27 21.25 -14.70
C ILE A 157 -7.77 21.42 -14.94
N SER A 158 -7.28 20.80 -16.01
CA SER A 158 -6.00 21.22 -16.59
C SER A 158 -6.20 22.69 -16.96
N MET A 159 -5.50 23.57 -16.24
CA MET A 159 -5.53 24.99 -16.58
C MET A 159 -5.02 25.14 -18.00
N ASP A 160 -5.88 25.78 -18.79
CA ASP A 160 -5.68 26.24 -20.15
C ASP A 160 -4.25 26.80 -20.35
N LYS A 161 -3.57 26.33 -21.40
CA LYS A 161 -2.21 26.73 -21.79
C LYS A 161 -2.16 28.11 -22.44
N SER A 162 -3.10 29.00 -22.14
CA SER A 162 -3.18 30.32 -22.74
C SER A 162 -3.45 31.39 -21.69
N PHE A 163 -2.43 31.82 -20.94
CA PHE A 163 -2.29 33.20 -20.46
C PHE A 163 -0.90 33.39 -19.84
N VAL A 164 0.10 33.57 -20.71
CA VAL A 164 1.31 34.31 -20.35
C VAL A 164 0.94 35.79 -20.41
N SER A 165 0.68 36.39 -19.26
CA SER A 165 0.82 37.84 -19.11
C SER A 165 1.43 38.14 -17.75
N GLN A 166 2.53 38.90 -17.78
CA GLN A 166 3.43 39.23 -16.68
C GLN A 166 2.68 39.77 -15.44
N PRO A 167 3.19 39.53 -14.21
CA PRO A 167 2.56 40.07 -13.01
C PRO A 167 2.76 41.59 -12.95
N LYS A 168 1.66 42.34 -13.00
CA LYS A 168 1.62 43.72 -12.52
C LYS A 168 1.68 43.70 -10.99
N VAL A 169 2.73 44.33 -10.45
CA VAL A 169 2.87 44.66 -9.03
C VAL A 169 1.69 45.53 -8.60
N ILE A 170 0.87 45.03 -7.67
CA ILE A 170 -0.14 45.83 -6.97
C ILE A 170 0.31 45.91 -5.52
N ASP A 171 0.77 47.09 -5.13
CA ASP A 171 1.04 47.49 -3.75
C ASP A 171 -0.30 47.62 -3.00
N MET A 172 -0.55 46.75 -2.03
CA MET A 172 -1.65 46.89 -1.08
C MET A 172 -1.08 46.95 0.35
N LYS A 173 -0.45 48.07 0.68
CA LYS A 173 -0.55 48.61 2.04
C LYS A 173 -1.96 49.16 2.29
N SER A 174 -2.45 48.92 3.51
CA SER A 174 -3.68 49.43 4.15
C SER A 174 -4.96 48.61 3.97
N LYS A 175 -5.25 47.78 4.98
CA LYS A 175 -6.38 47.96 5.93
C LYS A 175 -6.51 46.71 6.81
N LEU A 176 -5.76 46.73 7.92
CA LEU A 176 -6.03 45.89 9.08
C LEU A 176 -7.16 46.54 9.89
N THR A 177 -8.19 45.77 10.21
CA THR A 177 -9.04 46.03 11.39
C THR A 177 -9.21 44.72 12.17
N PRO A 178 -8.97 44.71 13.50
CA PRO A 178 -8.86 43.49 14.28
C PRO A 178 -10.24 42.99 14.74
N ARG A 179 -10.56 41.72 14.48
CA ARG A 179 -11.75 41.07 15.05
C ARG A 179 -11.37 40.35 16.35
N LYS A 180 -11.96 40.80 17.45
CA LYS A 180 -11.77 40.29 18.82
C LYS A 180 -12.01 38.77 18.92
N ARG A 181 -11.07 38.07 19.57
CA ARG A 181 -11.17 36.68 20.03
C ARG A 181 -12.33 36.53 21.03
N LYS A 182 -13.18 35.52 20.85
CA LYS A 182 -13.98 34.94 21.95
C LYS A 182 -13.14 33.82 22.56
N THR A 183 -12.80 33.99 23.83
CA THR A 183 -12.25 32.98 24.73
C THR A 183 -13.32 31.96 25.06
N GLY A 184 -13.04 30.71 24.75
CA GLY A 184 -13.79 29.54 25.18
C GLY A 184 -12.89 28.33 24.96
N GLU A 185 -12.16 27.94 26.00
CA GLU A 185 -11.39 26.69 26.03
C GLU A 185 -12.36 25.51 25.88
N PRO A 186 -12.11 24.57 24.95
CA PRO A 186 -12.68 23.23 25.05
C PRO A 186 -11.83 22.41 26.02
N GLU A 187 -12.49 21.86 27.05
CA GLU A 187 -11.98 20.82 27.95
C GLU A 187 -11.23 19.73 27.17
N LEU A 188 -9.95 19.58 27.49
CA LEU A 188 -9.15 18.41 27.12
C LEU A 188 -9.71 17.20 27.87
N VAL A 189 -10.41 16.32 27.18
CA VAL A 189 -10.60 14.95 27.67
C VAL A 189 -9.27 14.25 27.50
N GLU A 190 -8.48 14.19 28.58
CA GLU A 190 -7.28 13.38 28.65
C GLU A 190 -7.65 11.93 28.30
N ALA A 191 -7.13 11.43 27.19
CA ALA A 191 -7.14 10.01 26.91
C ALA A 191 -6.28 9.33 27.99
N GLU A 192 -6.88 8.45 28.80
CA GLU A 192 -6.17 7.65 29.81
C GLU A 192 -4.95 6.98 29.18
N VAL A 193 -3.78 7.44 29.59
CA VAL A 193 -2.48 6.85 29.28
C VAL A 193 -2.42 5.52 30.03
N VAL A 194 -2.61 4.41 29.33
CA VAL A 194 -2.38 3.08 29.90
C VAL A 194 -0.92 3.00 30.31
N SER A 195 -0.67 2.87 31.62
CA SER A 195 0.68 2.76 32.15
C SER A 195 1.35 1.49 31.63
N LYS A 196 2.68 1.49 31.54
CA LYS A 196 3.49 0.31 31.16
C LYS A 196 3.12 -0.91 32.00
N GLU A 197 2.85 -0.71 33.28
CA GLU A 197 2.48 -1.74 34.23
C GLU A 197 1.09 -2.32 33.95
N ASP A 198 0.13 -1.52 33.48
CA ASP A 198 -1.20 -1.99 33.11
C ASP A 198 -1.19 -2.76 31.77
N PHE A 199 -0.35 -2.36 30.82
CA PHE A 199 -0.13 -3.09 29.58
C PHE A 199 0.57 -4.44 29.83
N GLU A 200 1.59 -4.47 30.68
CA GLU A 200 2.31 -5.69 31.07
C GLU A 200 1.40 -6.65 31.83
N ARG A 201 0.60 -6.16 32.78
CA ARG A 201 -0.43 -6.96 33.47
C ARG A 201 -1.45 -7.53 32.49
N HIS A 202 -1.91 -6.75 31.51
CA HIS A 202 -2.85 -7.22 30.51
C HIS A 202 -2.24 -8.31 29.63
N MET A 203 -1.01 -8.12 29.13
CA MET A 203 -0.34 -9.07 28.24
C MET A 203 0.08 -10.39 28.94
N ILE A 204 0.41 -10.32 30.23
CA ILE A 204 0.65 -11.50 31.08
C ILE A 204 -0.68 -12.23 31.37
N ALA A 205 -1.77 -11.50 31.63
CA ALA A 205 -3.09 -12.08 31.89
C ALA A 205 -3.70 -12.81 30.68
N VAL A 206 -3.34 -12.45 29.44
CA VAL A 206 -3.76 -13.18 28.21
C VAL A 206 -2.82 -14.30 27.77
N GLY A 207 -1.71 -14.56 28.49
CA GLY A 207 -0.86 -15.74 28.31
C GLY A 207 -0.21 -15.90 26.92
N LYS A 208 0.19 -14.80 26.25
CA LYS A 208 0.63 -14.81 24.83
C LYS A 208 1.99 -14.18 24.55
N LEU A 209 3.00 -14.45 25.38
CA LEU A 209 4.39 -14.25 24.99
C LEU A 209 5.18 -15.56 25.19
N PRO A 210 5.68 -16.20 24.12
CA PRO A 210 6.77 -17.16 24.24
C PRO A 210 8.08 -16.35 24.28
N ILE A 211 8.75 -16.33 25.43
CA ILE A 211 10.06 -15.72 25.58
C ILE A 211 11.05 -16.85 25.85
N ASP A 212 11.91 -17.15 24.87
CA ASP A 212 13.14 -17.89 25.12
C ASP A 212 14.11 -16.97 25.87
N GLU A 213 14.76 -17.51 26.89
CA GLU A 213 15.50 -16.82 27.95
C GLU A 213 16.91 -16.34 27.51
N TYR A 214 17.07 -15.94 26.26
CA TYR A 214 18.27 -15.23 25.82
C TYR A 214 17.88 -13.87 25.23
N ASP A 215 18.09 -12.86 26.06
CA ASP A 215 18.12 -11.42 25.77
C ASP A 215 16.82 -10.60 25.99
N LEU A 216 16.29 -10.69 27.21
CA LEU A 216 15.27 -9.79 27.75
C LEU A 216 15.76 -8.33 27.84
N ASP A 217 17.06 -8.09 28.04
CA ASP A 217 17.63 -6.75 28.15
C ASP A 217 17.79 -6.04 26.79
N GLN A 218 18.21 -6.73 25.71
CA GLN A 218 18.17 -6.14 24.36
C GLN A 218 16.76 -5.98 23.83
N THR A 219 15.82 -6.86 24.21
CA THR A 219 14.43 -6.77 23.77
C THR A 219 13.73 -5.60 24.48
N ALA A 220 13.96 -5.40 25.78
CA ALA A 220 13.50 -4.23 26.51
C ALA A 220 14.16 -2.93 26.01
N HIS A 221 15.46 -2.95 25.68
CA HIS A 221 16.16 -1.81 25.08
C HIS A 221 15.63 -1.48 23.67
N ALA A 222 15.32 -2.49 22.85
CA ALA A 222 14.74 -2.32 21.51
C ALA A 222 13.27 -1.87 21.55
N ILE A 223 12.51 -2.26 22.59
CA ILE A 223 11.15 -1.79 22.84
C ILE A 223 11.16 -0.36 23.40
N ASN A 224 12.08 -0.02 24.29
CA ASN A 224 12.25 1.35 24.79
C ASN A 224 12.75 2.29 23.67
N GLN A 225 13.67 1.84 22.79
CA GLN A 225 13.96 2.57 21.54
C GLN A 225 12.76 2.65 20.59
N CYS A 226 11.85 1.66 20.60
CA CYS A 226 10.59 1.76 19.83
C CYS A 226 9.60 2.78 20.40
N ILE A 227 9.72 3.13 21.69
CA ILE A 227 8.91 4.17 22.35
C ILE A 227 9.58 5.55 22.17
N ASP A 228 10.92 5.63 22.23
CA ASP A 228 11.67 6.89 22.12
C ASP A 228 11.86 7.39 20.67
N ASP A 229 11.93 6.52 19.64
CA ASP A 229 12.10 6.92 18.23
C ASP A 229 10.83 7.52 17.58
N LYS A 230 9.88 8.02 18.39
CA LYS A 230 8.66 8.67 17.92
C LYS A 230 8.36 10.05 18.49
N TRP A 231 9.27 10.67 19.22
CA TRP A 231 8.99 11.97 19.85
C TRP A 231 10.08 13.05 19.78
N THR A 232 11.08 12.97 18.89
CA THR A 232 12.09 14.05 18.75
C THR A 232 12.49 14.47 17.33
N ASP A 233 11.61 14.33 16.33
CA ASP A 233 11.70 15.13 15.08
C ASP A 233 10.48 16.05 14.88
N ILE A 234 9.65 16.18 15.91
CA ILE A 234 8.56 17.16 15.98
C ILE A 234 8.83 17.98 17.24
N ILE A 235 8.95 19.30 17.06
CA ILE A 235 9.32 20.34 18.03
C ILE A 235 10.85 20.57 18.15
N ASP A 236 11.42 21.34 17.23
CA ASP A 236 11.77 22.75 17.53
C ASP A 236 12.27 23.51 16.28
N SER A 237 11.39 24.30 15.66
CA SER A 237 11.72 25.56 14.94
C SER A 237 10.43 26.18 14.43
N PRO A 238 9.77 27.03 15.23
CA PRO A 238 8.61 27.77 14.75
C PRO A 238 9.11 28.80 13.71
N ASN A 239 8.48 28.79 12.51
CA ASN A 239 8.62 29.72 11.37
C ASN A 239 9.56 29.37 10.19
N ARG A 240 9.40 28.20 9.54
CA ARG A 240 9.72 28.04 8.09
C ARG A 240 8.73 27.14 7.31
N GLU A 241 7.45 27.13 7.66
CA GLU A 241 6.52 26.10 7.15
C GLU A 241 6.02 26.24 5.69
N THR A 242 6.57 27.14 4.86
CA THR A 242 6.06 27.33 3.49
C THR A 242 7.05 27.16 2.33
N GLU A 243 8.35 26.89 2.56
CA GLU A 243 9.35 27.02 1.48
C GLU A 243 10.20 25.78 1.13
N SER A 244 10.20 24.71 1.92
CA SER A 244 11.05 23.54 1.62
C SER A 244 10.36 22.52 0.71
N ASP A 245 11.07 22.01 -0.29
CA ASP A 245 10.67 20.84 -1.10
C ASP A 245 10.33 19.65 -0.21
N ARG A 246 9.25 18.92 -0.54
CA ARG A 246 8.80 17.74 0.22
C ARG A 246 8.74 16.53 -0.70
N LEU A 247 9.31 15.42 -0.25
CA LEU A 247 9.25 14.16 -0.97
C LEU A 247 8.58 13.10 -0.11
N TYR A 248 7.44 12.58 -0.59
CA TYR A 248 6.80 11.40 -0.02
C TYR A 248 7.27 10.16 -0.77
N HIS A 249 8.00 9.28 -0.09
CA HIS A 249 8.70 8.18 -0.74
C HIS A 249 8.86 6.95 0.15
N HIS A 250 9.34 5.87 -0.46
CA HIS A 250 9.76 4.67 0.24
C HIS A 250 11.10 4.16 -0.29
N PRO A 251 12.06 3.76 0.57
CA PRO A 251 13.38 3.32 0.12
C PRO A 251 13.36 2.08 -0.77
N PHE A 252 12.31 1.26 -0.72
CA PHE A 252 12.17 0.07 -1.56
C PHE A 252 11.31 0.29 -2.82
N SER A 253 10.72 1.47 -3.03
CA SER A 253 10.00 1.77 -4.27
C SER A 253 10.99 2.17 -5.36
N VAL A 254 10.93 1.51 -6.53
CA VAL A 254 11.84 1.80 -7.66
C VAL A 254 11.73 3.26 -8.07
N ASP A 255 10.50 3.76 -8.25
CA ASP A 255 10.28 5.13 -8.69
C ASP A 255 10.69 6.16 -7.63
N SER A 256 10.54 5.83 -6.35
CA SER A 256 11.10 6.64 -5.26
C SER A 256 12.63 6.68 -5.30
N GLN A 257 13.29 5.56 -5.61
CA GLN A 257 14.75 5.54 -5.73
C GLN A 257 15.23 6.40 -6.90
N LYS A 258 14.55 6.39 -8.04
CA LYS A 258 14.85 7.27 -9.19
C LYS A 258 14.85 8.74 -8.77
N VAL A 259 13.76 9.21 -8.16
CA VAL A 259 13.63 10.61 -7.72
C VAL A 259 14.66 10.96 -6.65
N ARG A 260 14.91 10.07 -5.68
CA ARG A 260 15.92 10.30 -4.64
C ARG A 260 17.33 10.36 -5.20
N LEU A 261 17.68 9.53 -6.19
CA LEU A 261 18.96 9.61 -6.88
C LEU A 261 19.11 10.96 -7.59
N ALA A 262 18.08 11.41 -8.32
CA ALA A 262 18.14 12.71 -8.99
C ALA A 262 18.34 13.88 -8.03
N LEU A 263 17.61 13.91 -6.90
CA LEU A 263 17.79 14.95 -5.87
C LEU A 263 19.21 14.94 -5.29
N GLU A 264 19.75 13.76 -5.01
CA GLU A 264 21.10 13.60 -4.43
C GLU A 264 22.22 13.97 -5.40
N GLU A 265 22.08 13.62 -6.69
CA GLU A 265 23.04 13.96 -7.73
C GLU A 265 23.04 15.48 -8.03
N ASN A 266 21.86 16.11 -7.96
CA ASN A 266 21.72 17.57 -8.13
C ASN A 266 21.90 18.37 -6.84
N GLN A 267 22.20 17.70 -5.71
CA GLN A 267 22.40 18.32 -4.39
C GLN A 267 21.21 19.22 -3.97
N ILE A 268 20.00 18.78 -4.26
CA ILE A 268 18.76 19.49 -3.88
C ILE A 268 18.28 18.96 -2.54
N ASP A 269 18.20 19.84 -1.55
CA ASP A 269 17.67 19.54 -0.23
C ASP A 269 16.15 19.36 -0.27
N TYR A 270 15.66 18.38 0.49
CA TYR A 270 14.23 18.11 0.59
C TYR A 270 13.86 17.56 1.96
N THR A 271 12.63 17.85 2.39
CA THR A 271 12.02 17.23 3.56
C THR A 271 11.50 15.85 3.19
N SER A 272 12.01 14.83 3.88
CA SER A 272 11.75 13.42 3.60
C SER A 272 10.55 12.87 4.38
N TYR A 273 9.48 12.46 3.69
CA TYR A 273 8.31 11.81 4.29
C TYR A 273 8.25 10.33 3.89
N HIS A 274 8.52 9.45 4.87
CA HIS A 274 8.54 8.00 4.64
C HIS A 274 7.12 7.40 4.67
N ILE A 275 6.65 6.95 3.51
CA ILE A 275 5.34 6.30 3.36
C ILE A 275 5.56 4.82 3.01
N ASN A 276 5.14 3.90 3.89
CA ASN A 276 5.30 2.47 3.65
C ASN A 276 4.03 1.87 3.02
N PRO A 277 4.07 1.48 1.73
CA PRO A 277 2.89 0.98 1.03
C PRO A 277 2.44 -0.42 1.51
N ILE A 278 3.33 -1.22 2.11
CA ILE A 278 2.95 -2.53 2.69
C ILE A 278 2.07 -2.34 3.93
N THR A 279 2.27 -1.22 4.65
CA THR A 279 1.43 -0.84 5.79
C THR A 279 0.16 -0.08 5.38
N ALA A 280 -0.08 0.06 4.07
CA ALA A 280 -1.18 0.81 3.47
C ALA A 280 -1.23 2.31 3.84
N LYS A 281 -0.13 2.90 4.33
CA LYS A 281 -0.07 4.33 4.68
C LYS A 281 -0.26 5.27 3.49
N ASN A 282 0.06 4.81 2.28
CA ASN A 282 -0.26 5.51 1.04
C ASN A 282 -1.77 5.57 0.74
N MET A 283 -2.60 4.86 1.50
CA MET A 283 -4.06 4.95 1.42
C MET A 283 -4.63 5.97 2.42
N ASP A 284 -3.80 6.57 3.29
CA ASP A 284 -4.27 7.61 4.21
C ASP A 284 -4.78 8.81 3.40
N ALA A 285 -5.94 9.36 3.78
CA ALA A 285 -6.66 10.35 2.97
C ALA A 285 -5.85 11.62 2.65
N SER A 286 -4.94 12.04 3.54
CA SER A 286 -4.04 13.18 3.29
C SER A 286 -3.09 12.92 2.12
N PHE A 287 -2.49 11.72 2.05
CA PHE A 287 -1.65 11.32 0.92
C PHE A 287 -2.49 11.04 -0.32
N PHE A 288 -3.61 10.33 -0.16
CA PHE A 288 -4.44 9.90 -1.28
C PHE A 288 -5.09 11.07 -2.03
N ARG A 289 -5.35 12.20 -1.36
CA ARG A 289 -5.76 13.46 -2.01
C ARG A 289 -4.69 14.04 -2.93
N MET A 290 -3.41 13.88 -2.60
CA MET A 290 -2.32 14.35 -3.46
C MET A 290 -2.14 13.45 -4.68
N ASN A 291 -2.31 12.14 -4.51
CA ASN A 291 -2.22 11.16 -5.59
C ASN A 291 -3.28 10.06 -5.43
N PRO A 292 -4.42 10.17 -6.14
CA PRO A 292 -5.51 9.18 -6.08
C PRO A 292 -5.14 7.79 -6.61
N SER A 293 -4.00 7.64 -7.31
CA SER A 293 -3.48 6.31 -7.65
C SER A 293 -2.86 5.58 -6.46
N GLY A 294 -2.56 6.31 -5.37
CA GLY A 294 -1.86 5.81 -4.19
C GLY A 294 -0.42 5.39 -4.46
N LYS A 295 0.17 5.77 -5.60
CA LYS A 295 1.55 5.42 -5.96
C LYS A 295 2.56 6.40 -5.37
N LEU A 296 3.78 5.90 -5.19
CA LEU A 296 4.94 6.69 -4.78
C LEU A 296 5.90 6.82 -5.96
N PRO A 297 6.69 7.90 -6.04
CA PRO A 297 6.76 9.02 -5.11
C PRO A 297 5.69 10.10 -5.35
N VAL A 298 5.55 11.02 -4.40
CA VAL A 298 4.91 12.33 -4.60
C VAL A 298 5.92 13.40 -4.21
N PHE A 299 6.20 14.33 -5.11
CA PHE A 299 7.05 15.48 -4.88
C PHE A 299 6.20 16.74 -4.81
N GLN A 300 6.44 17.57 -3.80
CA GLN A 300 5.69 18.79 -3.56
C GLN A 300 6.64 19.98 -3.36
N ASN A 301 6.52 20.98 -4.22
CA ASN A 301 7.17 22.28 -4.08
C ASN A 301 6.09 23.35 -3.89
N GLY A 302 5.95 23.88 -2.66
CA GLY A 302 4.86 24.78 -2.31
C GLY A 302 3.48 24.15 -2.58
N SER A 303 2.69 24.78 -3.46
CA SER A 303 1.37 24.28 -3.90
C SER A 303 1.45 23.33 -5.10
N HIS A 304 2.61 23.18 -5.73
CA HIS A 304 2.78 22.33 -6.90
C HIS A 304 3.04 20.88 -6.46
N ILE A 305 2.22 19.95 -6.94
CA ILE A 305 2.29 18.52 -6.60
C ILE A 305 2.53 17.73 -7.89
N LEU A 306 3.59 16.92 -7.89
CA LEU A 306 3.98 16.06 -8.99
C LEU A 306 4.09 14.62 -8.49
N TYR A 307 3.55 13.67 -9.26
CA TYR A 307 3.59 12.24 -8.92
C TYR A 307 3.92 11.34 -10.11
N ASN A 308 4.09 11.90 -11.30
CA ASN A 308 4.65 11.20 -12.44
C ASN A 308 6.18 11.25 -12.37
N THR A 309 6.84 10.09 -12.32
CA THR A 309 8.29 9.98 -12.15
C THR A 309 9.07 10.83 -13.15
N ILE A 310 8.76 10.76 -14.45
CA ILE A 310 9.52 11.50 -15.47
C ILE A 310 9.31 13.01 -15.30
N GLU A 311 8.08 13.43 -15.03
CA GLU A 311 7.78 14.85 -14.80
C GLU A 311 8.50 15.39 -13.57
N ILE A 312 8.60 14.60 -12.49
CA ILE A 312 9.37 14.96 -11.30
C ILE A 312 10.86 15.11 -11.65
N LEU A 313 11.45 14.16 -12.38
CA LEU A 313 12.85 14.22 -12.78
C LEU A 313 13.15 15.45 -13.63
N GLN A 314 12.32 15.73 -14.64
CA GLN A 314 12.45 16.93 -15.46
C GLN A 314 12.25 18.22 -14.65
N TYR A 315 11.38 18.20 -13.63
CA TYR A 315 11.19 19.34 -12.72
C TYR A 315 12.43 19.60 -11.86
N ILE A 316 13.05 18.54 -11.33
CA ILE A 316 14.32 18.60 -10.59
C ILE A 316 15.43 19.19 -11.46
N GLU A 317 15.57 18.74 -12.72
CA GLU A 317 16.55 19.31 -13.65
C GLU A 317 16.32 20.81 -13.90
N ARG A 318 15.06 21.25 -13.99
CA ARG A 318 14.73 22.68 -14.13
C ARG A 318 15.14 23.48 -12.89
N ILE A 319 14.92 22.97 -11.68
CA ILE A 319 15.37 23.62 -10.44
C ILE A 319 16.90 23.73 -10.42
N ALA A 320 17.60 22.64 -10.74
CA ALA A 320 19.06 22.59 -10.75
C ALA A 320 19.64 23.59 -11.77
N ALA A 321 19.06 23.66 -12.98
CA ALA A 321 19.49 24.57 -14.02
C ALA A 321 19.31 26.05 -13.64
N VAL A 322 18.24 26.39 -12.91
CA VAL A 322 18.04 27.77 -12.40
C VAL A 322 19.02 28.12 -11.28
N SER A 323 19.40 27.13 -10.47
CA SER A 323 20.32 27.31 -9.34
C SER A 323 21.78 27.44 -9.78
N SER A 324 22.13 26.89 -10.95
CA SER A 324 23.47 27.02 -11.54
C SER A 324 23.61 28.38 -12.25
N VAL A 325 24.08 29.40 -11.53
CA VAL A 325 24.32 30.74 -12.08
C VAL A 325 25.57 30.70 -12.97
N GLY A 326 25.40 30.56 -14.30
CA GLY A 326 26.45 30.89 -15.27
C GLY A 326 26.62 29.95 -16.45
N ASP A 327 26.18 28.69 -16.35
CA ASP A 327 26.11 27.77 -17.49
C ASP A 327 24.64 27.68 -17.93
N GLY A 328 24.38 27.85 -19.23
CA GLY A 328 23.02 27.82 -19.78
C GLY A 328 22.25 26.56 -19.36
N ILE A 329 20.92 26.60 -19.45
CA ILE A 329 20.02 25.52 -18.99
C ILE A 329 20.41 24.18 -19.65
N LYS A 330 21.14 23.32 -18.93
CA LYS A 330 21.54 21.97 -19.39
C LYS A 330 20.39 21.00 -19.12
N LEU A 331 19.35 21.07 -19.95
CA LEU A 331 18.25 20.10 -19.93
C LEU A 331 18.66 18.78 -20.56
N SER A 332 17.99 17.69 -20.15
CA SER A 332 18.12 16.38 -20.78
C SER A 332 18.05 16.46 -22.30
N SER A 333 19.05 15.86 -22.97
CA SER A 333 19.07 15.73 -24.42
C SER A 333 17.93 14.82 -24.90
N ARG A 334 17.65 14.83 -26.20
CA ARG A 334 16.63 13.94 -26.80
C ARG A 334 16.91 12.47 -26.49
N GLU A 335 18.17 12.06 -26.56
CA GLU A 335 18.62 10.69 -26.27
C GLU A 335 18.38 10.31 -24.80
N VAL A 336 18.65 11.22 -23.85
CA VAL A 336 18.37 10.97 -22.43
C VAL A 336 16.87 10.75 -22.21
N LEU A 337 16.01 11.58 -22.81
CA LEU A 337 14.56 11.44 -22.70
C LEU A 337 14.07 10.12 -23.32
N GLU A 338 14.60 9.74 -24.49
CA GLU A 338 14.29 8.45 -25.13
C GLU A 338 14.60 7.27 -24.20
N TRP A 339 15.76 7.26 -23.55
CA TRP A 339 16.12 6.23 -22.57
C TRP A 339 15.22 6.26 -21.33
N MET A 340 14.90 7.44 -20.79
CA MET A 340 14.01 7.57 -19.64
C MET A 340 12.62 6.97 -19.94
N HIS A 341 12.04 7.30 -21.09
CA HIS A 341 10.74 6.77 -21.50
C HIS A 341 10.81 5.25 -21.73
N LYS A 342 11.83 4.77 -22.46
CA LYS A 342 12.03 3.34 -22.71
C LYS A 342 12.13 2.52 -21.42
N ILE A 343 12.90 2.99 -20.44
CA ILE A 343 13.00 2.31 -19.13
C ILE A 343 11.68 2.38 -18.36
N GLN A 344 10.96 3.50 -18.42
CA GLN A 344 9.70 3.68 -17.71
C GLN A 344 8.55 2.81 -18.27
N GLU A 345 8.60 2.43 -19.54
CA GLU A 345 7.64 1.51 -20.17
C GLU A 345 7.67 0.11 -19.56
N TRP A 346 8.82 -0.33 -19.03
CA TRP A 346 8.89 -1.58 -18.31
C TRP A 346 8.25 -1.45 -16.92
N ASN A 347 7.12 -2.13 -16.72
CA ASN A 347 6.43 -2.16 -15.44
C ASN A 347 7.00 -3.25 -14.51
N PRO A 348 7.75 -2.92 -13.44
CA PRO A 348 8.38 -3.91 -12.58
C PRO A 348 7.40 -4.63 -11.65
N LYS A 349 6.12 -4.24 -11.59
CA LYS A 349 5.16 -4.72 -10.58
C LYS A 349 4.97 -6.23 -10.65
N TYR A 350 4.61 -6.76 -11.83
CA TYR A 350 4.31 -8.19 -11.98
C TYR A 350 5.56 -9.03 -11.81
N PHE A 351 6.66 -8.62 -12.46
CA PHE A 351 7.97 -9.25 -12.29
C PHE A 351 8.41 -9.28 -10.82
N THR A 352 8.29 -8.17 -10.09
CA THR A 352 8.69 -8.17 -8.67
C THR A 352 7.79 -9.07 -7.83
N LEU A 353 6.47 -9.00 -8.03
CA LEU A 353 5.51 -9.74 -7.22
C LEU A 353 5.49 -11.24 -7.50
N SER A 354 5.87 -11.69 -8.71
CA SER A 354 6.03 -13.12 -9.02
C SER A 354 7.19 -13.76 -8.25
N HIS A 355 8.21 -12.98 -7.89
CA HIS A 355 9.36 -13.41 -7.09
C HIS A 355 9.13 -13.32 -5.57
N VAL A 356 7.95 -12.86 -5.14
CA VAL A 356 7.57 -12.84 -3.72
C VAL A 356 6.73 -14.07 -3.41
N PRO A 357 7.03 -14.82 -2.32
CA PRO A 357 6.25 -16.00 -1.97
C PRO A 357 4.76 -15.68 -1.81
N GLU A 358 3.92 -16.48 -2.47
CA GLU A 358 2.49 -16.22 -2.61
C GLU A 358 1.79 -15.97 -1.28
N LYS A 359 2.09 -16.77 -0.25
CA LYS A 359 1.50 -16.62 1.10
C LYS A 359 1.66 -15.21 1.67
N HIS A 360 2.82 -14.57 1.46
CA HIS A 360 3.08 -13.23 1.97
C HIS A 360 2.38 -12.18 1.10
N ARG A 361 2.39 -12.38 -0.21
CA ARG A 361 1.71 -11.51 -1.17
C ARG A 361 0.19 -11.46 -0.92
N LEU A 362 -0.45 -12.62 -0.75
CA LEU A 362 -1.88 -12.71 -0.47
C LEU A 362 -2.23 -12.10 0.89
N TYR A 363 -1.41 -12.35 1.92
CA TYR A 363 -1.61 -11.75 3.24
C TYR A 363 -1.59 -10.22 3.20
N VAL A 364 -0.57 -9.64 2.54
CA VAL A 364 -0.45 -8.18 2.38
C VAL A 364 -1.56 -7.62 1.49
N SER A 365 -1.90 -8.28 0.37
CA SER A 365 -3.02 -7.89 -0.51
C SER A 365 -4.33 -7.80 0.27
N LYS A 366 -4.67 -8.85 1.03
CA LYS A 366 -5.88 -8.90 1.86
C LYS A 366 -5.89 -7.77 2.90
N PHE A 367 -4.76 -7.51 3.55
CA PHE A 367 -4.64 -6.38 4.48
C PHE A 367 -4.90 -5.03 3.79
N ILE A 368 -4.25 -4.77 2.66
CA ILE A 368 -4.41 -3.52 1.91
C ILE A 368 -5.86 -3.33 1.44
N ARG A 369 -6.51 -4.39 0.91
CA ARG A 369 -7.93 -4.33 0.50
C ARG A 369 -8.85 -3.90 1.64
N ARG A 370 -8.65 -4.46 2.84
CA ARG A 370 -9.42 -4.09 4.03
C ARG A 370 -9.21 -2.63 4.44
N VAL A 371 -7.97 -2.14 4.33
CA VAL A 371 -7.66 -0.71 4.55
C VAL A 371 -8.39 0.16 3.52
N ILE A 372 -8.34 -0.19 2.24
CA ILE A 372 -9.03 0.59 1.20
C ILE A 372 -10.54 0.63 1.44
N ILE A 373 -11.16 -0.49 1.80
CA ILE A 373 -12.58 -0.58 2.14
C ILE A 373 -12.94 0.31 3.34
N ALA A 374 -12.12 0.29 4.39
CA ALA A 374 -12.31 1.14 5.56
C ALA A 374 -12.20 2.62 5.18
N ARG A 375 -11.15 3.01 4.45
CA ARG A 375 -10.94 4.41 4.00
C ARG A 375 -12.04 4.91 3.07
N MET A 376 -12.54 4.05 2.17
CA MET A 376 -13.68 4.36 1.30
C MET A 376 -14.94 4.70 2.10
N SER A 377 -15.15 4.01 3.22
CA SER A 377 -16.28 4.25 4.12
C SER A 377 -16.09 5.50 4.99
N GLU A 378 -14.86 5.77 5.43
CA GLU A 378 -14.51 6.94 6.25
C GLU A 378 -14.48 8.26 5.47
N PHE A 379 -14.12 8.21 4.19
CA PHE A 379 -13.93 9.39 3.33
C PHE A 379 -14.82 9.30 2.06
N PRO A 380 -16.13 9.60 2.17
CA PRO A 380 -17.05 9.55 1.04
C PRO A 380 -16.70 10.46 -0.14
N ASP A 381 -15.94 11.53 0.09
CA ASP A 381 -15.38 12.41 -0.94
C ASP A 381 -14.36 11.69 -1.84
N LEU A 382 -13.68 10.67 -1.31
CA LEU A 382 -12.67 9.87 -2.00
C LEU A 382 -13.17 8.49 -2.41
N ALA A 383 -14.44 8.16 -2.16
CA ALA A 383 -14.97 6.82 -2.32
C ALA A 383 -14.74 6.23 -3.72
N SER A 384 -15.02 6.99 -4.78
CA SER A 384 -14.80 6.54 -6.16
C SER A 384 -13.32 6.26 -6.46
N ALA A 385 -12.40 7.06 -5.92
CA ALA A 385 -10.97 6.87 -6.10
C ALA A 385 -10.46 5.64 -5.32
N TYR A 386 -10.94 5.42 -4.10
CA TYR A 386 -10.66 4.21 -3.34
C TYR A 386 -11.24 2.97 -4.01
N HIS A 387 -12.44 3.05 -4.58
CA HIS A 387 -13.04 1.96 -5.34
C HIS A 387 -12.17 1.58 -6.56
N LEU A 388 -11.73 2.57 -7.36
CA LEU A 388 -10.81 2.31 -8.47
C LEU A 388 -9.49 1.70 -7.98
N ARG A 389 -8.96 2.16 -6.85
CA ARG A 389 -7.76 1.60 -6.24
C ARG A 389 -7.96 0.15 -5.79
N LEU A 390 -9.13 -0.18 -5.22
CA LEU A 390 -9.51 -1.53 -4.80
C LEU A 390 -9.58 -2.47 -6.00
N ARG A 391 -10.27 -2.05 -7.08
CA ARG A 391 -10.34 -2.80 -8.35
C ARG A 391 -8.94 -3.13 -8.89
N ASN A 392 -8.04 -2.15 -8.92
CA ASN A 392 -6.67 -2.37 -9.35
C ASN A 392 -5.91 -3.42 -8.51
N GLU A 393 -6.22 -3.56 -7.22
CA GLU A 393 -5.63 -4.61 -6.38
C GLU A 393 -6.18 -6.00 -6.74
N TYR A 394 -7.49 -6.12 -7.03
CA TYR A 394 -8.07 -7.36 -7.55
C TYR A 394 -7.48 -7.75 -8.91
N ASP A 395 -7.45 -6.82 -9.86
CA ASP A 395 -6.88 -7.03 -11.19
C ASP A 395 -5.43 -7.49 -11.12
N THR A 396 -4.66 -6.94 -10.16
CA THR A 396 -3.27 -7.34 -9.96
C THR A 396 -3.17 -8.78 -9.49
N GLU A 397 -4.02 -9.18 -8.54
CA GLU A 397 -4.03 -10.54 -8.02
C GLU A 397 -4.43 -11.54 -9.11
N GLU A 398 -5.40 -11.20 -9.95
CA GLU A 398 -5.83 -12.01 -11.09
C GLU A 398 -4.73 -12.13 -12.16
N LYS A 399 -4.14 -11.00 -12.58
CA LYS A 399 -3.06 -10.99 -13.58
C LYS A 399 -1.82 -11.75 -13.13
N LEU A 400 -1.57 -11.85 -11.83
CA LEU A 400 -0.47 -12.66 -11.30
C LEU A 400 -0.71 -14.17 -11.38
N LYS A 401 -1.95 -14.61 -11.62
CA LYS A 401 -2.26 -16.02 -11.89
C LYS A 401 -1.98 -16.41 -13.33
N ASP A 402 -1.94 -15.44 -14.25
CA ASP A 402 -1.67 -15.67 -15.66
C ASP A 402 -0.15 -15.75 -15.91
N PRO A 403 0.41 -16.93 -16.25
CA PRO A 403 1.83 -17.07 -16.55
C PRO A 403 2.28 -16.21 -17.73
N GLU A 404 1.38 -15.91 -18.68
CA GLU A 404 1.69 -15.12 -19.86
C GLU A 404 1.96 -13.65 -19.51
N VAL A 405 1.27 -13.10 -18.51
CA VAL A 405 1.52 -11.73 -18.01
C VAL A 405 2.93 -11.64 -17.43
N ILE A 406 3.34 -12.63 -16.64
CA ILE A 406 4.67 -12.69 -16.01
C ILE A 406 5.73 -12.82 -17.10
N ARG A 407 5.55 -13.78 -18.02
CA ARG A 407 6.46 -14.03 -19.14
C ARG A 407 6.66 -12.80 -20.02
N ARG A 408 5.59 -12.06 -20.35
CA ARG A 408 5.68 -10.81 -21.13
C ARG A 408 6.49 -9.74 -20.40
N SER A 409 6.26 -9.58 -19.10
CA SER A 409 7.00 -8.63 -18.27
C SER A 409 8.49 -8.96 -18.20
N GLU A 410 8.83 -10.24 -18.08
CA GLU A 410 10.21 -10.74 -18.09
C GLU A 410 10.87 -10.56 -19.45
N GLN A 411 10.21 -10.93 -20.55
CA GLN A 411 10.75 -10.74 -21.89
C GLN A 411 11.01 -9.28 -22.24
N HIS A 412 10.15 -8.37 -21.75
CA HIS A 412 10.39 -6.94 -21.90
C HIS A 412 11.65 -6.51 -21.13
N LEU A 413 11.85 -6.99 -19.89
CA LEU A 413 13.08 -6.74 -19.14
C LEU A 413 14.32 -7.24 -19.89
N VAL A 414 14.28 -8.48 -20.38
CA VAL A 414 15.40 -9.09 -21.11
C VAL A 414 15.78 -8.25 -22.33
N ARG A 415 14.81 -7.88 -23.17
CA ARG A 415 15.06 -7.01 -24.34
C ARG A 415 15.65 -5.67 -23.93
N LEU A 416 15.10 -5.03 -22.89
CA LEU A 416 15.60 -3.76 -22.39
C LEU A 416 17.07 -3.88 -21.94
N LEU A 417 17.42 -4.95 -21.21
CA LEU A 417 18.79 -5.19 -20.75
C LEU A 417 19.73 -5.54 -21.90
N ASP A 418 19.28 -6.24 -22.94
CA ASP A 418 20.11 -6.55 -24.12
C ASP A 418 20.43 -5.27 -24.93
N GLU A 419 19.46 -4.36 -25.04
CA GLU A 419 19.68 -3.05 -25.65
C GLU A 419 20.65 -2.19 -24.83
N ILE A 420 20.51 -2.18 -23.51
CA ILE A 420 21.43 -1.46 -22.60
C ILE A 420 22.84 -2.06 -22.68
N GLU A 421 22.97 -3.38 -22.71
CA GLU A 421 24.26 -4.07 -22.86
C GLU A 421 24.96 -3.66 -24.16
N THR A 422 24.20 -3.56 -25.25
CA THR A 422 24.70 -3.09 -26.55
C THR A 422 25.14 -1.62 -26.46
N GLN A 423 24.34 -0.76 -25.83
CA GLN A 423 24.68 0.66 -25.65
C GLN A 423 25.96 0.85 -24.83
N LEU A 424 26.08 0.15 -23.71
CA LEU A 424 27.23 0.23 -22.80
C LEU A 424 28.50 -0.42 -23.36
N SER A 425 28.41 -1.15 -24.49
CA SER A 425 29.61 -1.61 -25.21
C SER A 425 30.38 -0.45 -25.88
N SER A 426 29.70 0.67 -26.15
CA SER A 426 30.24 1.81 -26.89
C SER A 426 30.34 3.08 -26.08
N THR A 427 29.70 3.14 -24.92
CA THR A 427 29.60 4.35 -24.07
C THR A 427 29.78 3.96 -22.60
N SER A 428 30.37 4.84 -21.80
CA SER A 428 30.58 4.58 -20.37
C SER A 428 29.29 4.69 -19.52
N HIS A 429 28.32 5.48 -19.98
CA HIS A 429 27.02 5.70 -19.35
C HIS A 429 25.89 5.55 -20.38
N LEU A 430 24.64 5.45 -19.91
CA LEU A 430 23.55 5.01 -20.78
C LEU A 430 23.29 5.95 -21.98
N ALA A 431 23.53 7.25 -21.82
CA ALA A 431 23.32 8.26 -22.86
C ALA A 431 24.62 8.97 -23.30
N GLY A 432 25.77 8.30 -23.19
CA GLY A 432 27.07 8.84 -23.61
C GLY A 432 28.16 8.68 -22.55
N GLU A 433 29.07 9.65 -22.47
CA GLU A 433 30.22 9.57 -21.55
C GLU A 433 29.96 10.13 -20.15
N GLU A 434 28.89 10.89 -19.98
CA GLU A 434 28.53 11.52 -18.72
C GLU A 434 27.34 10.83 -18.06
N PHE A 435 27.30 10.87 -16.73
CA PHE A 435 26.14 10.43 -15.95
C PHE A 435 24.95 11.37 -16.18
N THR A 436 23.77 10.82 -16.47
CA THR A 436 22.55 11.57 -16.80
C THR A 436 21.30 11.02 -16.09
N MET A 437 20.13 11.64 -16.35
CA MET A 437 18.85 11.09 -15.89
C MET A 437 18.54 9.71 -16.48
N ALA A 438 19.17 9.30 -17.59
CA ALA A 438 19.03 7.95 -18.12
C ALA A 438 19.62 6.90 -17.13
N ASP A 439 20.77 7.20 -16.53
CA ASP A 439 21.41 6.37 -15.50
C ASP A 439 20.59 6.33 -14.21
N VAL A 440 20.02 7.47 -13.81
CA VAL A 440 19.09 7.57 -12.68
C VAL A 440 17.89 6.63 -12.84
N MET A 441 17.41 6.43 -14.07
CA MET A 441 16.31 5.51 -14.36
C MET A 441 16.74 4.05 -14.26
N LEU A 442 17.94 3.72 -14.75
CA LEU A 442 18.46 2.35 -14.84
C LEU A 442 18.90 1.79 -13.48
N ILE A 443 19.63 2.57 -12.67
CA ILE A 443 20.22 2.10 -11.42
C ILE A 443 19.20 1.41 -10.47
N PRO A 444 18.01 1.98 -10.23
CA PRO A 444 16.97 1.33 -9.41
C PRO A 444 16.45 -0.01 -9.96
N ILE A 445 16.52 -0.21 -11.28
CA ILE A 445 16.17 -1.48 -11.93
C ILE A 445 17.20 -2.55 -11.58
N LEU A 446 18.48 -2.25 -11.78
CA LEU A 446 19.57 -3.16 -11.42
C LEU A 446 19.58 -3.47 -9.91
N ALA A 447 19.37 -2.45 -9.07
CA ALA A 447 19.22 -2.62 -7.63
C ALA A 447 18.07 -3.57 -7.26
N ARG A 448 16.94 -3.50 -7.98
CA ARG A 448 15.80 -4.39 -7.77
C ARG A 448 16.15 -5.85 -8.11
N LEU A 449 16.91 -6.09 -9.17
CA LEU A 449 17.34 -7.45 -9.54
C LEU A 449 18.25 -8.06 -8.46
N VAL A 450 19.19 -7.28 -7.92
CA VAL A 450 20.03 -7.70 -6.78
C VAL A 450 19.19 -7.97 -5.53
N LEU A 451 18.18 -7.14 -5.23
CA LEU A 451 17.29 -7.36 -4.08
C LEU A 451 16.55 -8.70 -4.16
N LEU A 452 16.18 -9.08 -5.38
CA LEU A 452 15.50 -10.34 -5.71
C LEU A 452 16.47 -11.52 -5.85
N ARG A 453 17.78 -11.31 -5.72
CA ARG A 453 18.85 -12.31 -5.88
C ARG A 453 18.96 -12.87 -7.31
N LEU A 454 18.72 -12.02 -8.30
CA LEU A 454 18.71 -12.36 -9.72
C LEU A 454 19.88 -11.75 -10.49
N GLU A 455 20.88 -11.23 -9.79
CA GLU A 455 22.06 -10.61 -10.40
C GLU A 455 22.82 -11.57 -11.31
N ASN A 456 22.87 -12.85 -10.99
CA ASN A 456 23.57 -13.83 -11.83
C ASN A 456 22.87 -14.05 -13.18
N GLU A 457 21.55 -13.91 -13.23
CA GLU A 457 20.75 -14.20 -14.42
C GLU A 457 20.64 -12.98 -15.34
N TYR A 458 20.46 -11.79 -14.76
CA TYR A 458 20.17 -10.59 -15.55
C TYR A 458 21.31 -9.58 -15.62
N ILE A 459 22.26 -9.60 -14.67
CA ILE A 459 23.38 -8.64 -14.62
C ILE A 459 24.68 -9.31 -15.04
N ASN A 460 25.09 -10.38 -14.37
CA ASN A 460 26.42 -11.00 -14.57
C ASN A 460 26.55 -11.74 -15.92
N THR A 461 25.44 -12.03 -16.59
CA THR A 461 25.40 -12.55 -17.96
C THR A 461 25.67 -11.49 -19.02
N ARG A 462 25.69 -10.20 -18.64
CA ARG A 462 25.86 -9.02 -19.49
C ARG A 462 27.10 -8.24 -19.03
N PRO A 463 28.29 -8.49 -19.63
CA PRO A 463 29.55 -7.99 -19.07
C PRO A 463 29.63 -6.46 -18.96
N ASN A 464 29.09 -5.70 -19.93
CA ASN A 464 29.14 -4.24 -19.87
C ASN A 464 28.21 -3.71 -18.76
N ILE A 465 27.01 -4.28 -18.61
CA ILE A 465 26.12 -3.98 -17.48
C ILE A 465 26.76 -4.37 -16.14
N ALA A 466 27.45 -5.51 -16.06
CA ALA A 466 28.10 -5.94 -14.84
C ALA A 466 29.24 -5.01 -14.43
N GLU A 467 30.01 -4.49 -15.38
CA GLU A 467 31.04 -3.47 -15.15
C GLU A 467 30.44 -2.12 -14.76
N TYR A 468 29.45 -1.65 -15.52
CA TYR A 468 28.67 -0.45 -15.21
C TYR A 468 28.08 -0.50 -13.80
N TRP A 469 27.51 -1.65 -13.42
CA TRP A 469 26.92 -1.85 -12.10
C TRP A 469 27.94 -1.64 -10.98
N LYS A 470 29.15 -2.20 -11.12
CA LYS A 470 30.23 -1.99 -10.15
C LYS A 470 30.63 -0.52 -10.05
N MET A 471 30.67 0.19 -11.19
CA MET A 471 30.98 1.61 -11.25
C MET A 471 29.94 2.45 -10.50
N VAL A 472 28.64 2.29 -10.82
CA VAL A 472 27.57 3.11 -10.21
C VAL A 472 27.40 2.85 -8.72
N GLN A 473 27.72 1.64 -8.24
CA GLN A 473 27.72 1.30 -6.81
C GLN A 473 28.73 2.13 -6.00
N GLN A 474 29.78 2.65 -6.62
CA GLN A 474 30.76 3.48 -5.93
C GLN A 474 30.27 4.91 -5.67
N ARG A 475 29.22 5.36 -6.37
CA ARG A 475 28.72 6.72 -6.28
C ARG A 475 28.18 7.05 -4.88
N PRO A 476 28.44 8.25 -4.34
CA PRO A 476 27.88 8.67 -3.05
C PRO A 476 26.36 8.64 -3.01
N SER A 477 25.70 9.09 -4.08
CA SER A 477 24.25 9.05 -4.26
C SER A 477 23.69 7.63 -4.14
N TYR A 478 24.29 6.65 -4.80
CA TYR A 478 23.90 5.24 -4.71
C TYR A 478 23.97 4.74 -3.26
N LYS A 479 25.11 4.97 -2.60
CA LYS A 479 25.32 4.56 -1.20
C LYS A 479 24.28 5.17 -0.27
N ARG A 480 23.93 6.46 -0.46
CA ARG A 480 22.92 7.17 0.35
C ARG A 480 21.48 6.77 0.03
N VAL A 481 21.15 6.49 -1.22
CA VAL A 481 19.76 6.24 -1.65
C VAL A 481 19.37 4.77 -1.53
N ILE A 482 20.26 3.88 -1.98
CA ILE A 482 20.00 2.45 -2.16
C ILE A 482 20.85 1.61 -1.20
N GLY A 483 22.18 1.76 -1.26
CA GLY A 483 23.13 0.90 -0.53
C GLY A 483 22.81 0.79 0.96
N LYS A 484 22.55 1.93 1.63
CA LYS A 484 22.22 1.96 3.08
C LYS A 484 20.98 1.16 3.51
N TYR A 485 20.10 0.76 2.59
CA TYR A 485 18.87 0.01 2.89
C TYR A 485 18.91 -1.46 2.49
N PHE A 486 19.82 -1.83 1.57
CA PHE A 486 19.82 -3.15 0.95
C PHE A 486 20.74 -4.13 1.71
N ASP A 487 21.62 -3.61 2.56
CA ASP A 487 22.59 -4.39 3.33
C ASP A 487 22.20 -4.57 4.83
N GLY A 488 22.56 -5.75 5.36
CA GLY A 488 22.66 -6.01 6.79
C GLY A 488 21.36 -5.94 7.61
N TRP A 489 21.52 -5.50 8.87
CA TRP A 489 20.47 -5.50 9.89
C TRP A 489 19.30 -4.54 9.60
N ARG A 490 19.53 -3.44 8.86
CA ARG A 490 18.49 -2.44 8.55
C ARG A 490 17.37 -3.01 7.69
N ARG A 491 17.71 -3.85 6.70
CA ARG A 491 16.72 -4.59 5.91
C ARG A 491 15.84 -5.47 6.79
N LYS A 492 16.45 -6.27 7.67
CA LYS A 492 15.74 -7.16 8.60
C LYS A 492 14.84 -6.35 9.55
N LYS A 493 15.36 -5.29 10.18
CA LYS A 493 14.61 -4.38 11.06
C LYS A 493 13.39 -3.80 10.35
N SER A 494 13.55 -3.29 9.13
CA SER A 494 12.45 -2.69 8.36
C SER A 494 11.35 -3.70 8.02
N LEU A 495 11.72 -4.91 7.60
CA LEU A 495 10.77 -5.97 7.27
C LEU A 495 10.04 -6.49 8.51
N THR A 496 10.77 -6.76 9.60
CA THR A 496 10.16 -7.20 10.87
C THR A 496 9.20 -6.16 11.43
N LYS A 497 9.60 -4.87 11.47
CA LYS A 497 8.71 -3.78 11.91
C LYS A 497 7.44 -3.68 11.07
N THR A 498 7.57 -3.82 9.75
CA THR A 498 6.43 -3.82 8.82
C THR A 498 5.51 -5.00 9.08
N TRP A 499 6.08 -6.20 9.25
CA TRP A 499 5.33 -7.43 9.50
C TRP A 499 4.58 -7.38 10.83
N CYS A 500 5.24 -6.97 11.92
CA CYS A 500 4.59 -6.79 13.23
C CYS A 500 3.45 -5.77 13.15
N TYR A 501 3.65 -4.66 12.43
CA TYR A 501 2.63 -3.63 12.25
C TYR A 501 1.37 -4.18 11.56
N ILE A 502 1.52 -4.84 10.40
CA ILE A 502 0.37 -5.39 9.66
C ILE A 502 -0.32 -6.51 10.44
N HIS A 503 0.45 -7.33 11.16
CA HIS A 503 -0.08 -8.43 11.95
C HIS A 503 -0.91 -7.93 13.14
N MET A 504 -0.37 -6.98 13.91
CA MET A 504 -1.07 -6.36 15.03
C MET A 504 -2.36 -5.66 14.58
N ARG A 505 -2.31 -4.88 13.49
CA ARG A 505 -3.51 -4.23 12.95
C ARG A 505 -4.55 -5.22 12.47
N SER A 506 -4.12 -6.31 11.84
CA SER A 506 -5.01 -7.38 11.40
C SER A 506 -5.68 -8.09 12.58
N LEU A 507 -4.94 -8.39 13.64
CA LEU A 507 -5.48 -9.00 14.86
C LEU A 507 -6.50 -8.10 15.57
N LEU A 508 -6.26 -6.79 15.56
CA LEU A 508 -7.13 -5.81 16.21
C LEU A 508 -8.29 -5.33 15.32
N ASN A 509 -8.41 -5.83 14.08
CA ASN A 509 -9.34 -5.33 13.07
C ASN A 509 -9.27 -3.79 12.87
N LYS A 510 -8.08 -3.21 13.02
CA LYS A 510 -7.84 -1.77 12.85
C LYS A 510 -7.29 -1.51 11.45
N TYR A 511 -8.15 -1.22 10.49
CA TYR A 511 -7.80 -0.98 9.07
C TYR A 511 -7.75 0.50 8.71
#